data_AF-A0A839GHF6-F1
#
_entry.id   AF-A0A839GHF6-F1
#
_cell.length_a   1.000
_cell.length_b   1.000
_cell.length_c   1.000
_cell.angle_alpha   90.00
_cell.angle_beta   90.00
_cell.angle_gamma   90.00
#
_symmetry.space_group_name_H-M   'P 1'
#
loop_
_entity.id
_entity.type
_entity.pdbx_description
1 polymer ?
#
loop_
_entity_poly.entity_id
_entity_poly.type
_entity_poly.pdbx_seq_one_letter_code
_entity_poly.pdbx_strand_id
1 'polypeptide(L)'
;MPETCTLPSSLTAITLSDCELKLDQIVTFLVQRGQPSNPATPIFGTEAAFKALATWTPLLAATDDTKVVKTPEFSGLVIPSSEGQFEGGGDNSTIDGIAIYKGEGPVDVTGGMFRNLTSTTRQDLLKLVNEPNLTVYMVNRHGNIFAKSDYNGIPIKNFRLGSTGSEGYNEDNKTPFSFSLQEGWDNDLIMVKADFNPRYDL
;
A
#
# COMPACT_ATOMS: atom_id res chain seq x y z
N MET A 1 -47.44 -5.92 -19.56
CA MET A 1 -47.32 -5.97 -18.09
C MET A 1 -46.17 -5.03 -17.75
N PRO A 2 -46.36 -3.94 -16.98
CA PRO A 2 -45.24 -3.07 -16.67
C PRO A 2 -44.42 -3.76 -15.57
N GLU A 3 -43.24 -4.26 -15.92
CA GLU A 3 -42.27 -4.72 -14.93
C GLU A 3 -41.86 -3.51 -14.10
N THR A 4 -42.26 -3.51 -12.84
CA THR A 4 -41.79 -2.56 -11.84
C THR A 4 -40.37 -2.94 -11.45
N CYS A 5 -39.40 -2.53 -12.27
CA CYS A 5 -37.99 -2.58 -11.90
C CYS A 5 -37.71 -1.47 -10.87
N THR A 6 -38.02 -1.75 -9.59
CA THR A 6 -37.63 -0.88 -8.49
C THR A 6 -36.12 -0.94 -8.34
N LEU A 7 -35.44 0.13 -8.78
CA LEU A 7 -34.01 0.31 -8.56
C LEU A 7 -33.72 0.26 -7.05
N PRO A 8 -32.73 -0.54 -6.60
CA PRO A 8 -32.34 -0.56 -5.20
C PRO A 8 -31.89 0.84 -4.74
N SER A 9 -32.09 1.15 -3.46
CA SER A 9 -31.68 2.42 -2.86
C SER A 9 -30.14 2.52 -2.78
N SER A 10 -29.50 2.88 -3.88
CA SER A 10 -28.05 3.08 -3.98
C SER A 10 -27.58 4.44 -3.44
N LEU A 11 -28.50 5.38 -3.28
CA LEU A 11 -28.25 6.73 -2.77
C LEU A 11 -28.48 6.77 -1.25
N THR A 12 -27.49 6.29 -0.50
CA THR A 12 -27.42 6.48 0.95
C THR A 12 -26.68 7.77 1.29
N ALA A 13 -26.87 8.28 2.51
CA ALA A 13 -26.15 9.48 2.96
C ALA A 13 -24.63 9.21 2.97
N ILE A 14 -23.86 10.13 2.40
CA ILE A 14 -22.40 10.09 2.44
C ILE A 14 -21.97 10.45 3.86
N THR A 15 -21.23 9.56 4.51
CA THR A 15 -20.68 9.81 5.85
C THR A 15 -19.69 10.97 5.78
N LEU A 16 -19.91 12.02 6.57
CA LEU A 16 -18.94 13.08 6.76
C LEU A 16 -17.80 12.53 7.62
N SER A 17 -16.57 12.57 7.10
CA SER A 17 -15.38 12.22 7.87
C SER A 17 -14.86 13.46 8.60
N ASP A 18 -14.70 13.36 9.92
CA ASP A 18 -14.06 14.40 10.74
C ASP A 18 -12.52 14.35 10.67
N CYS A 19 -11.95 13.31 10.05
CA CYS A 19 -10.52 13.09 9.92
C CYS A 19 -10.12 13.09 8.44
N GLU A 20 -9.26 14.02 8.05
CA GLU A 20 -8.66 14.07 6.70
C GLU A 20 -7.64 12.94 6.52
N LEU A 21 -7.83 12.09 5.50
CA LEU A 21 -6.86 11.07 5.12
C LEU A 21 -5.72 11.69 4.30
N LYS A 22 -4.69 12.17 4.99
CA LYS A 22 -3.50 12.76 4.37
C LYS A 22 -2.29 11.83 4.49
N LEU A 23 -1.90 11.22 3.37
CA LEU A 23 -0.72 10.35 3.28
C LEU A 23 0.58 11.09 3.66
N ASP A 24 0.72 12.34 3.22
CA ASP A 24 1.96 13.12 3.33
C ASP A 24 3.16 12.32 2.75
N GLN A 25 4.38 12.65 3.16
CA GLN A 25 5.57 11.89 2.77
C GLN A 25 5.62 10.55 3.52
N ILE A 26 5.45 9.45 2.77
CA ILE A 26 5.81 8.11 3.24
C ILE A 26 7.33 7.99 3.25
N VAL A 27 7.88 7.55 4.39
CA VAL A 27 9.34 7.50 4.62
C VAL A 27 9.86 6.08 4.81
N THR A 28 9.02 5.13 5.23
CA THR A 28 9.40 3.73 5.40
C THR A 28 8.21 2.81 5.21
N PHE A 29 8.48 1.55 4.89
CA PHE A 29 7.49 0.48 4.88
C PHE A 29 7.80 -0.56 5.96
N LEU A 30 6.74 -1.16 6.49
CA LEU A 30 6.81 -2.43 7.20
C LEU A 30 6.25 -3.48 6.24
N VAL A 31 7.09 -4.43 5.84
CA VAL A 31 6.78 -5.42 4.82
C VAL A 31 6.53 -6.76 5.50
N GLN A 32 5.51 -7.46 5.04
CA GLN A 32 5.16 -8.79 5.54
C GLN A 32 4.74 -9.68 4.39
N ARG A 33 4.87 -11.00 4.56
CA ARG A 33 4.28 -11.96 3.64
C ARG A 33 2.75 -11.94 3.84
N GLY A 34 2.01 -11.73 2.75
CA GLY A 34 0.56 -11.88 2.76
C GLY A 34 0.21 -13.34 3.09
N GLN A 35 -0.53 -13.57 4.17
CA GLN A 35 -0.78 -14.91 4.68
C GLN A 35 -1.65 -15.73 3.71
N PRO A 36 -1.15 -16.87 3.17
CA PRO A 36 -1.95 -17.74 2.31
C PRO A 36 -3.05 -18.50 3.06
N SER A 37 -2.88 -18.73 4.36
CA SER A 37 -3.74 -19.59 5.17
C SER A 37 -5.01 -18.89 5.67
N ASN A 38 -5.03 -17.55 5.71
CA ASN A 38 -6.21 -16.80 6.13
C ASN A 38 -6.09 -15.30 5.79
N PRO A 39 -6.41 -14.87 4.56
CA PRO A 39 -6.47 -13.44 4.22
C PRO A 39 -7.55 -12.67 5.00
N ALA A 40 -8.39 -13.34 5.80
CA ALA A 40 -9.53 -12.78 6.51
C ALA A 40 -9.35 -12.69 8.04
N THR A 41 -8.22 -13.13 8.62
CA THR A 41 -7.95 -12.90 10.05
C THR A 41 -6.84 -11.87 10.20
N PRO A 42 -7.18 -10.66 10.65
CA PRO A 42 -6.18 -9.64 10.82
C PRO A 42 -5.19 -10.00 11.92
N ILE A 43 -3.91 -9.83 11.62
CA ILE A 43 -2.79 -10.17 12.53
C ILE A 43 -2.94 -9.48 13.88
N PHE A 44 -3.47 -8.25 13.86
CA PHE A 44 -3.63 -7.43 15.06
C PHE A 44 -4.97 -7.66 15.75
N GLY A 45 -6.00 -8.19 15.06
CA GLY A 45 -7.32 -8.53 15.63
C GLY A 45 -8.17 -7.34 16.14
N THR A 46 -7.54 -6.28 16.66
CA THR A 46 -8.14 -5.09 17.27
C THR A 46 -7.25 -3.86 17.05
N GLU A 47 -7.84 -2.67 17.09
CA GLU A 47 -7.12 -1.40 17.00
C GLU A 47 -6.09 -1.23 18.13
N ALA A 48 -6.45 -1.61 19.35
CA ALA A 48 -5.59 -1.47 20.52
C ALA A 48 -4.31 -2.30 20.39
N ALA A 49 -4.43 -3.52 19.87
CA ALA A 49 -3.26 -4.35 19.59
C ALA A 49 -2.41 -3.76 18.46
N PHE A 50 -3.01 -3.17 17.42
CA PHE A 50 -2.28 -2.51 16.34
C PHE A 50 -1.48 -1.29 16.81
N LYS A 51 -2.02 -0.51 17.75
CA LYS A 51 -1.35 0.67 18.31
C LYS A 51 -0.24 0.34 19.30
N ALA A 52 -0.23 -0.87 19.88
CA ALA A 52 0.71 -1.25 20.92
C ALA A 52 2.04 -1.78 20.36
N LEU A 53 3.16 -1.20 20.82
CA LEU A 53 4.52 -1.64 20.44
C LEU A 53 4.76 -3.12 20.77
N ALA A 54 4.22 -3.59 21.89
CA ALA A 54 4.36 -4.97 22.35
C ALA A 54 3.82 -6.01 21.36
N THR A 55 2.89 -5.61 20.47
CA THR A 55 2.38 -6.50 19.41
C THR A 55 3.33 -6.56 18.22
N TRP A 56 4.02 -5.46 17.90
CA TRP A 56 4.94 -5.39 16.75
C TRP A 56 6.31 -6.03 17.02
N THR A 57 6.85 -5.87 18.22
CA THR A 57 8.15 -6.45 18.61
C THR A 57 8.28 -7.96 18.32
N PRO A 58 7.32 -8.84 18.69
CA PRO A 58 7.42 -10.26 18.37
C PRO A 58 7.34 -10.53 16.87
N LEU A 59 6.60 -9.73 16.09
CA LEU A 59 6.51 -9.89 14.63
C LEU A 59 7.83 -9.54 13.94
N LEU A 60 8.60 -8.59 14.46
CA LEU A 60 9.95 -8.29 13.94
C LEU A 60 10.94 -9.44 14.21
N ALA A 61 10.77 -10.11 15.35
CA ALA A 61 11.62 -11.23 15.78
C ALA A 61 11.20 -12.58 15.20
N ALA A 62 9.97 -12.70 14.68
CA ALA A 62 9.42 -13.95 14.15
C ALA A 62 10.28 -14.52 13.00
N THR A 63 10.22 -15.83 12.83
CA THR A 63 10.95 -16.58 11.80
C THR A 63 10.03 -17.28 10.80
N ASP A 64 8.71 -17.14 10.97
CA ASP A 64 7.68 -17.73 10.13
C ASP A 64 7.01 -16.66 9.23
N ASP A 65 5.87 -17.01 8.64
CA ASP A 65 5.09 -16.13 7.75
C ASP A 65 4.50 -14.90 8.45
N THR A 66 4.57 -14.82 9.78
CA THR A 66 4.15 -13.63 10.54
C THR A 66 5.24 -12.56 10.63
N LYS A 67 6.45 -12.86 10.14
CA LYS A 67 7.59 -11.94 10.22
C LYS A 67 7.32 -10.63 9.49
N VAL A 68 7.48 -9.53 10.21
CA VAL A 68 7.50 -8.18 9.66
C VAL A 68 8.95 -7.73 9.49
N VAL A 69 9.24 -7.09 8.36
CA VAL A 69 10.55 -6.52 8.05
C VAL A 69 10.39 -5.04 7.77
N LYS A 70 11.10 -4.21 8.52
CA LYS A 70 11.14 -2.76 8.26
C LYS A 70 12.16 -2.44 7.17
N THR A 71 11.75 -1.66 6.18
CA THR A 71 12.67 -1.15 5.16
C THR A 71 13.54 -0.02 5.72
N PRO A 72 14.69 0.28 5.11
CA PRO A 72 15.36 1.56 5.34
C PRO A 72 14.46 2.73 4.96
N GLU A 73 14.80 3.92 5.43
CA GLU A 73 14.10 5.13 5.00
C GLU A 73 14.36 5.43 3.52
N PHE A 74 13.34 5.93 2.84
CA PHE A 74 13.40 6.33 1.44
C PHE A 74 12.78 7.70 1.21
N SER A 75 13.01 8.23 0.02
CA SER A 75 12.50 9.53 -0.41
C SER A 75 11.92 9.46 -1.82
N GLY A 76 11.09 10.43 -2.18
CA GLY A 76 10.60 10.60 -3.55
C GLY A 76 9.47 9.65 -3.97
N LEU A 77 8.89 8.89 -3.04
CA LEU A 77 7.77 8.00 -3.36
C LEU A 77 6.58 8.79 -3.92
N VAL A 78 6.07 8.34 -5.06
CA VAL A 78 4.85 8.86 -5.68
C VAL A 78 3.90 7.71 -5.96
N ILE A 79 2.67 7.86 -5.48
CA ILE A 79 1.55 6.97 -5.78
C ILE A 79 0.62 7.78 -6.70
N PRO A 80 0.61 7.53 -8.02
CA PRO A 80 -0.28 8.24 -8.94
C PRO A 80 -1.74 7.82 -8.72
N SER A 81 -2.68 8.63 -9.24
CA SER A 81 -4.09 8.22 -9.31
C SER A 81 -4.25 7.06 -10.30
N SER A 82 -5.22 6.19 -10.05
CA SER A 82 -5.61 5.18 -11.03
C SER A 82 -6.23 5.81 -12.28
N GLU A 83 -6.19 5.07 -13.39
CA GLU A 83 -6.83 5.45 -14.63
C GLU A 83 -8.12 4.64 -14.84
N GLY A 84 -9.22 5.37 -15.05
CA GLY A 84 -10.53 4.76 -15.32
C GLY A 84 -10.54 3.98 -16.64
N GLN A 85 -11.06 2.77 -16.60
CA GLN A 85 -11.25 1.90 -17.76
C GLN A 85 -12.68 2.06 -18.28
N PHE A 86 -12.82 2.26 -19.59
CA PHE A 86 -14.11 2.46 -20.26
C PHE A 86 -14.26 1.49 -21.43
N GLU A 87 -15.47 0.95 -21.61
CA GLU A 87 -15.84 0.17 -22.79
C GLU A 87 -16.58 1.06 -23.80
N GLY A 88 -16.15 1.01 -25.06
CA GLY A 88 -16.76 1.74 -26.17
C GLY A 88 -16.49 3.25 -26.19
N GLY A 89 -17.24 3.96 -27.03
CA GLY A 89 -17.25 5.43 -27.07
C GLY A 89 -17.15 5.97 -28.50
N GLY A 90 -18.16 6.75 -28.93
CA GLY A 90 -18.21 7.30 -30.29
C GLY A 90 -18.46 6.25 -31.39
N ASP A 91 -18.88 5.04 -31.01
CA ASP A 91 -19.19 3.93 -31.89
C ASP A 91 -20.49 3.22 -31.46
N ASN A 92 -20.91 2.17 -32.18
CA ASN A 92 -22.14 1.45 -31.91
C ASN A 92 -21.95 0.27 -30.91
N SER A 93 -20.85 0.28 -30.15
CA SER A 93 -20.53 -0.80 -29.19
C SER A 93 -21.27 -0.66 -27.86
N THR A 94 -21.76 0.55 -27.55
CA THR A 94 -22.50 0.90 -26.33
C THR A 94 -23.82 1.59 -26.69
N ILE A 95 -24.80 1.56 -25.79
CA ILE A 95 -26.09 2.25 -26.00
C ILE A 95 -25.81 3.76 -26.16
N ASP A 96 -26.30 4.34 -27.25
CA ASP A 96 -26.09 5.74 -27.65
C ASP A 96 -24.62 6.16 -27.85
N GLY A 97 -23.68 5.21 -27.98
CA GLY A 97 -22.26 5.49 -28.14
C GLY A 97 -21.59 6.15 -26.93
N ILE A 98 -22.24 6.08 -25.76
CA ILE A 98 -21.75 6.59 -24.48
C ILE A 98 -20.87 5.52 -23.83
N ALA A 99 -19.62 5.87 -23.56
CA ALA A 99 -18.66 4.99 -22.92
C ALA A 99 -19.16 4.52 -21.53
N ILE A 100 -19.09 3.22 -21.28
CA ILE A 100 -19.51 2.62 -20.00
C ILE A 100 -18.27 2.45 -19.11
N TYR A 101 -18.30 3.04 -17.92
CA TYR A 101 -17.23 2.88 -16.93
C TYR A 101 -17.17 1.43 -16.41
N LYS A 102 -15.98 0.84 -16.41
CA LYS A 102 -15.75 -0.58 -16.07
C LYS A 102 -14.93 -0.78 -14.80
N GLY A 103 -14.37 0.28 -14.23
CA GLY A 103 -13.51 0.21 -13.05
C GLY A 103 -12.25 1.04 -13.22
N GLU A 104 -11.34 0.91 -12.27
CA GLU A 104 -10.05 1.56 -12.25
C GLU A 104 -8.92 0.57 -12.58
N GLY A 105 -7.85 1.03 -13.21
CA GLY A 105 -6.65 0.22 -13.41
C GLY A 105 -5.82 0.03 -12.12
N PRO A 106 -4.88 -0.95 -12.11
CA PRO A 106 -3.86 -1.00 -11.07
C PRO A 106 -2.96 0.24 -11.12
N VAL A 107 -2.34 0.57 -9.97
CA VAL A 107 -1.49 1.76 -9.81
C VAL A 107 -0.03 1.35 -9.63
N ASP A 108 0.85 1.84 -10.49
CA ASP A 108 2.28 1.64 -10.34
C ASP A 108 2.91 2.74 -9.47
N VAL A 109 3.39 2.33 -8.30
CA VAL A 109 4.12 3.19 -7.38
C VAL A 109 5.56 3.34 -7.87
N THR A 110 5.97 4.59 -8.07
CA THR A 110 7.27 4.94 -8.63
C THR A 110 7.94 6.08 -7.85
N GLY A 111 9.13 6.49 -8.26
CA GLY A 111 9.88 7.60 -7.66
C GLY A 111 10.55 7.29 -6.32
N GLY A 112 10.20 6.18 -5.66
CA GLY A 112 10.82 5.73 -4.42
C GLY A 112 12.31 5.42 -4.60
N MET A 113 13.15 6.09 -3.80
CA MET A 113 14.60 5.92 -3.82
C MET A 113 15.16 5.71 -2.42
N PHE A 114 15.87 4.60 -2.24
CA PHE A 114 16.76 4.41 -1.10
C PHE A 114 18.09 5.11 -1.34
N ARG A 115 18.64 5.74 -0.31
CA ARG A 115 19.92 6.46 -0.36
C ARG A 115 21.00 5.65 0.34
N ASN A 116 22.19 5.59 -0.27
CA ASN A 116 23.41 5.03 0.31
C ASN A 116 23.23 3.61 0.89
N LEU A 117 22.49 2.74 0.19
CA LEU A 117 22.32 1.36 0.60
C LEU A 117 23.66 0.62 0.63
N THR A 118 23.89 -0.10 1.73
CA THR A 118 25.00 -1.07 1.79
C THR A 118 24.68 -2.29 0.92
N SER A 119 25.72 -3.04 0.52
CA SER A 119 25.55 -4.30 -0.21
C SER A 119 24.69 -5.31 0.57
N THR A 120 24.86 -5.39 1.89
CA THR A 120 24.07 -6.26 2.76
C THR A 120 22.59 -5.90 2.74
N THR A 121 22.26 -4.63 3.00
CA THR A 121 20.86 -4.16 3.00
C THR A 121 20.22 -4.32 1.62
N ARG A 122 20.98 -4.11 0.55
CA ARG A 122 20.50 -4.37 -0.81
C ARG A 122 20.16 -5.83 -1.03
N GLN A 123 21.00 -6.76 -0.58
CA GLN A 123 20.73 -8.20 -0.70
C GLN A 123 19.48 -8.61 0.09
N ASP A 124 19.26 -8.01 1.26
CA ASP A 124 18.04 -8.26 2.05
C ASP A 124 16.78 -7.74 1.33
N LEU A 125 16.83 -6.55 0.74
CA LEU A 125 15.72 -6.02 -0.07
C LEU A 125 15.47 -6.86 -1.34
N LEU A 126 16.51 -7.44 -1.94
CA LEU A 126 16.37 -8.35 -3.09
C LEU A 126 15.65 -9.64 -2.73
N LYS A 127 15.68 -10.09 -1.47
CA LYS A 127 14.88 -11.26 -1.05
C LYS A 127 13.39 -10.99 -1.20
N LEU A 128 12.95 -9.75 -0.95
CA LEU A 128 11.55 -9.34 -1.11
C LEU A 128 11.07 -9.43 -2.56
N VAL A 129 11.95 -9.23 -3.55
CA VAL A 129 11.60 -9.32 -4.98
C VAL A 129 11.08 -10.72 -5.35
N ASN A 130 11.53 -11.76 -4.65
CA ASN A 130 11.14 -13.15 -4.92
C ASN A 130 9.90 -13.61 -4.13
N GLU A 131 9.33 -12.74 -3.28
CA GLU A 131 8.17 -13.08 -2.47
C GLU A 131 6.86 -12.96 -3.30
N PRO A 132 6.03 -14.01 -3.39
CA PRO A 132 4.87 -14.02 -4.28
C PRO A 132 3.70 -13.16 -3.77
N ASN A 133 3.58 -13.01 -2.45
CA ASN A 133 2.51 -12.29 -1.78
C ASN A 133 3.12 -11.40 -0.72
N LEU A 134 3.30 -10.12 -1.03
CA LEU A 134 3.75 -9.12 -0.09
C LEU A 134 2.61 -8.19 0.28
N THR A 135 2.58 -7.80 1.55
CA THR A 135 1.77 -6.70 2.05
C THR A 135 2.69 -5.66 2.67
N VAL A 136 2.27 -4.40 2.61
CA VAL A 136 3.02 -3.27 3.18
C VAL A 136 2.14 -2.45 4.10
N TYR A 137 2.69 -2.06 5.24
CA TYR A 137 2.17 -0.96 6.04
C TYR A 137 3.01 0.27 5.71
N MET A 138 2.36 1.36 5.33
CA MET A 138 3.07 2.60 4.98
C MET A 138 3.22 3.47 6.21
N VAL A 139 4.39 4.05 6.42
CA VAL A 139 4.64 4.94 7.56
C VAL A 139 5.04 6.31 7.04
N ASN A 140 4.31 7.35 7.44
CA ASN A 140 4.66 8.71 7.07
C ASN A 140 5.69 9.35 8.02
N ARG A 141 6.18 10.52 7.63
CA ARG A 141 7.13 11.31 8.43
C ARG A 141 6.63 11.66 9.85
N HIS A 142 5.31 11.63 10.07
CA HIS A 142 4.67 11.94 11.36
C HIS A 142 4.52 10.71 12.26
N GLY A 143 4.92 9.51 11.79
CA GLY A 143 4.80 8.27 12.55
C GLY A 143 3.38 7.67 12.51
N ASN A 144 2.52 8.11 11.60
CA ASN A 144 1.24 7.44 11.36
C ASN A 144 1.46 6.21 10.47
N ILE A 145 0.72 5.15 10.74
CA ILE A 145 0.74 3.91 9.98
C ILE A 145 -0.53 3.84 9.12
N PHE A 146 -0.37 3.55 7.85
CA PHE A 146 -1.46 3.30 6.91
C PHE A 146 -1.60 1.81 6.66
N ALA A 147 -2.84 1.34 6.77
CA ALA A 147 -3.23 -0.06 6.68
C ALA A 147 -4.63 -0.16 6.08
N LYS A 148 -5.07 -1.39 5.82
CA LYS A 148 -6.47 -1.70 5.50
C LYS A 148 -7.34 -1.55 6.75
N SER A 149 -8.65 -1.37 6.56
CA SER A 149 -9.62 -1.10 7.65
C SER A 149 -9.70 -2.20 8.71
N ASP A 150 -9.28 -3.41 8.36
CA ASP A 150 -9.13 -4.57 9.24
C ASP A 150 -7.77 -4.63 9.95
N TYR A 151 -6.91 -3.61 9.81
CA TYR A 151 -5.54 -3.57 10.31
C TYR A 151 -4.55 -4.50 9.61
N ASN A 152 -4.89 -5.03 8.42
CA ASN A 152 -3.94 -5.75 7.58
C ASN A 152 -3.10 -4.82 6.70
N GLY A 153 -1.96 -5.33 6.24
CA GLY A 153 -1.11 -4.61 5.30
C GLY A 153 -1.73 -4.51 3.91
N ILE A 154 -1.36 -3.47 3.17
CA ILE A 154 -1.84 -3.22 1.82
C ILE A 154 -1.13 -4.20 0.87
N PRO A 155 -1.86 -5.04 0.10
CA PRO A 155 -1.25 -5.96 -0.84
C PRO A 155 -0.48 -5.23 -1.95
N ILE A 156 0.73 -5.70 -2.25
CA ILE A 156 1.54 -5.19 -3.36
C ILE A 156 1.92 -6.33 -4.31
N LYS A 157 2.17 -5.98 -5.56
CA LYS A 157 2.66 -6.89 -6.61
C LYS A 157 3.89 -6.31 -7.27
N ASN A 158 4.67 -7.17 -7.92
CA ASN A 158 5.81 -6.78 -8.75
C ASN A 158 6.83 -5.88 -8.02
N PHE A 159 7.15 -6.20 -6.76
CA PHE A 159 8.20 -5.46 -6.05
C PHE A 159 9.52 -5.59 -6.80
N ARG A 160 10.08 -4.44 -7.20
CA ARG A 160 11.31 -4.35 -7.98
C ARG A 160 12.29 -3.44 -7.27
N LEU A 161 13.54 -3.89 -7.19
CA LEU A 161 14.67 -3.07 -6.78
C LEU A 161 15.58 -2.83 -7.99
N GLY A 162 15.75 -1.57 -8.38
CA GLY A 162 16.66 -1.17 -9.45
C GLY A 162 18.13 -1.26 -9.06
N SER A 163 19.01 -1.04 -10.03
CA SER A 163 20.45 -0.93 -9.77
C SER A 163 20.77 0.38 -9.06
N THR A 164 21.81 0.38 -8.23
CA THR A 164 22.28 1.59 -7.54
C THR A 164 23.02 2.50 -8.53
N GLY A 165 22.57 3.75 -8.65
CA GLY A 165 23.23 4.81 -9.39
C GLY A 165 24.10 5.67 -8.47
N SER A 166 25.27 6.09 -8.94
CA SER A 166 26.21 6.90 -8.15
C SER A 166 25.89 8.40 -8.17
N GLU A 167 25.07 8.86 -9.12
CA GLU A 167 24.58 10.25 -9.27
C GLU A 167 25.66 11.38 -9.34
N GLY A 168 26.95 11.10 -9.11
CA GLY A 168 28.07 12.04 -9.19
C GLY A 168 28.86 12.19 -7.89
N TYR A 169 29.87 13.08 -7.88
CA TYR A 169 30.85 13.25 -6.79
C TYR A 169 30.26 13.79 -5.47
N ASN A 170 29.12 14.50 -5.52
CA ASN A 170 28.48 15.13 -4.36
C ASN A 170 27.02 14.68 -4.14
N GLU A 171 26.60 13.63 -4.82
CA GLU A 171 25.24 13.11 -4.72
C GLU A 171 25.25 11.78 -3.97
N ASP A 172 24.16 11.51 -3.25
CA ASP A 172 23.96 10.21 -2.65
C ASP A 172 23.81 9.13 -3.72
N ASN A 173 24.29 7.93 -3.42
CA ASN A 173 23.97 6.77 -4.24
C ASN A 173 22.47 6.48 -4.12
N LYS A 174 21.75 6.49 -5.24
CA LYS A 174 20.29 6.28 -5.26
C LYS A 174 19.98 4.90 -5.82
N THR A 175 19.15 4.16 -5.10
CA THR A 175 18.63 2.87 -5.55
C THR A 175 17.12 2.99 -5.69
N PRO A 176 16.59 3.04 -6.92
CA PRO A 176 15.16 3.16 -7.13
C PRO A 176 14.45 1.84 -6.83
N PHE A 177 13.21 1.92 -6.38
CA PHE A 177 12.32 0.77 -6.26
C PHE A 177 10.92 1.11 -6.79
N SER A 178 10.14 0.09 -7.11
CA SER A 178 8.78 0.22 -7.58
C SER A 178 7.95 -1.01 -7.21
N PHE A 179 6.64 -0.86 -7.13
CA PHE A 179 5.69 -1.95 -6.98
C PHE A 179 4.32 -1.51 -7.49
N SER A 180 3.43 -2.46 -7.75
CA SER A 180 2.07 -2.21 -8.22
C SER A 180 1.08 -2.42 -7.06
N LEU A 181 0.09 -1.53 -6.98
CA LEU A 181 -1.09 -1.63 -6.14
C LEU A 181 -2.28 -2.08 -6.99
N GLN A 182 -3.16 -2.87 -6.40
CA GLN A 182 -4.37 -3.34 -7.09
C GLN A 182 -5.38 -2.19 -7.26
N GLU A 183 -6.31 -2.37 -8.20
CA GLU A 183 -7.51 -1.54 -8.31
C GLU A 183 -8.18 -1.34 -6.93
N GLY A 184 -8.56 -0.09 -6.62
CA GLY A 184 -9.28 0.25 -5.39
C GLY A 184 -8.50 0.00 -4.10
N TRP A 185 -7.15 0.02 -4.15
CA TRP A 185 -6.31 -0.19 -2.98
C TRP A 185 -6.57 0.81 -1.83
N ASP A 186 -7.11 1.99 -2.15
CA ASP A 186 -7.41 3.09 -1.26
C ASP A 186 -8.86 3.10 -0.70
N ASN A 187 -9.74 2.23 -1.22
CA ASN A 187 -11.17 2.18 -0.82
C ASN A 187 -11.42 1.97 0.68
N ASP A 188 -10.54 1.20 1.34
CA ASP A 188 -10.64 0.85 2.75
C ASP A 188 -9.34 1.20 3.51
N LEU A 189 -8.61 2.21 3.02
CA LEU A 189 -7.39 2.70 3.63
C LEU A 189 -7.71 3.49 4.92
N ILE A 190 -7.06 3.11 6.02
CA ILE A 190 -7.15 3.81 7.29
C ILE A 190 -5.80 4.42 7.68
N MET A 191 -5.85 5.54 8.40
CA MET A 191 -4.69 6.13 9.08
C MET A 191 -4.80 5.83 10.57
N VAL A 192 -3.79 5.17 11.12
CA VAL A 192 -3.73 4.87 12.56
C VAL A 192 -2.52 5.55 13.17
N LYS A 193 -2.76 6.32 14.23
CA LYS A 193 -1.71 6.83 15.11
C LYS A 193 -1.41 5.77 16.17
N ALA A 194 -0.21 5.19 16.12
CA ALA A 194 0.25 4.24 17.12
C ALA A 194 0.59 4.94 18.45
N ASP A 195 0.66 4.16 19.53
CA ASP A 195 1.06 4.65 20.86
C ASP A 195 2.60 4.77 21.00
N PHE A 196 3.32 4.40 19.94
CA PHE A 196 4.77 4.48 19.78
C PHE A 196 5.12 5.16 18.44
N ASN A 197 6.39 5.48 18.22
CA ASN A 197 6.86 6.00 16.95
C ASN A 197 7.41 4.89 16.06
N PRO A 198 6.68 4.42 15.03
CA PRO A 198 7.13 3.33 14.15
C PRO A 198 8.40 3.65 13.37
N ARG A 199 8.77 4.92 13.24
CA ARG A 199 10.02 5.33 12.59
C ARG A 199 11.25 5.05 13.46
N TYR A 200 11.14 5.19 14.78
CA TYR A 200 12.29 5.10 15.68
C TYR A 200 12.26 3.89 16.61
N ASP A 201 11.07 3.38 16.95
CA ASP A 201 10.89 2.34 17.96
C ASP A 201 10.78 0.92 17.36
N LEU A 202 10.62 0.80 16.03
CA LEU A 202 10.61 -0.46 15.27
C LEU A 202 11.89 -0.68 14.47
#